data_AF-A0A935LW77-F1
#
_entry.id   AF-A0A935LW77-F1
#
_cell.length_a   1.000
_cell.length_b   1.000
_cell.length_c   1.000
_cell.angle_alpha   90.00
_cell.angle_beta   90.00
_cell.angle_gamma   90.00
#
_symmetry.space_group_name_H-M   'P 1'
#
loop_
_entity.id
_entity.type
_entity.pdbx_description
1 polymer ?
#
loop_
_entity_poly.entity_id
_entity_poly.type
_entity_poly.pdbx_seq_one_letter_code
_entity_poly.pdbx_strand_id
1 'polypeptide(L)'
;MLSILVILSQRTTRSGVDRTINANLSGVYTIGGTKPGPRNYLSIDAAINDLYTRGVSGAVTFEFTDACIRRQHSVQHSGDRPVIADHW
;
A
#
# COMPACT_ATOMS: atom_id res chain seq x y z
N MET A 1 17.38 11.10 42.61
CA MET A 1 16.27 11.33 41.65
C MET A 1 15.98 10.03 40.92
N LEU A 2 14.89 9.34 41.28
CA LEU A 2 14.37 8.19 40.53
C LEU A 2 12.86 8.19 40.73
N SER A 3 12.13 8.72 39.75
CA SER A 3 10.71 9.01 39.86
C SER A 3 9.89 7.74 39.68
N ILE A 4 9.17 7.37 40.75
CA ILE A 4 7.75 7.03 40.71
C ILE A 4 7.40 5.89 39.74
N LEU A 5 7.68 4.70 40.26
CA LEU A 5 6.92 3.48 40.12
C LEU A 5 5.44 3.71 40.51
N VAL A 6 4.64 4.35 39.66
CA VAL A 6 3.16 4.45 39.72
C VAL A 6 2.79 4.60 38.24
N ILE A 7 2.21 3.63 37.52
CA ILE A 7 0.89 3.02 37.72
C ILE A 7 0.89 1.64 37.01
N LEU A 8 0.65 0.59 37.79
CA LEU A 8 -0.29 -0.49 37.49
C LEU A 8 -0.91 -0.51 36.06
N SER A 9 -0.45 -1.38 35.16
CA SER A 9 -1.37 -1.88 34.12
C SER A 9 -1.10 -3.35 33.81
N GLN A 10 -1.56 -4.16 34.76
CA GLN A 10 -2.21 -5.44 34.50
C GLN A 10 -1.33 -6.54 33.91
N ARG A 11 -0.41 -7.07 34.73
CA ARG A 11 -0.18 -8.52 34.74
C ARG A 11 -1.26 -9.18 35.59
N THR A 12 -2.43 -9.36 34.99
CA THR A 12 -3.37 -10.40 35.42
C THR A 12 -3.78 -11.09 34.14
N THR A 13 -3.48 -12.37 34.05
CA THR A 13 -3.96 -13.29 33.02
C THR A 13 -5.49 -13.30 33.03
N ARG A 14 -6.11 -12.30 32.43
CA ARG A 14 -7.42 -12.47 31.81
C ARG A 14 -7.11 -12.86 30.39
N SER A 15 -7.83 -13.83 29.82
CA SER A 15 -7.83 -14.05 28.36
C SER A 15 -8.34 -12.76 27.72
N GLY A 16 -7.43 -11.80 27.61
CA GLY A 16 -7.63 -10.49 27.09
C GLY A 16 -7.37 -10.68 25.63
N VAL A 17 -8.44 -10.68 24.85
CA VAL A 17 -8.31 -10.31 23.45
C VAL A 17 -7.44 -9.06 23.45
N ASP A 18 -6.20 -9.17 22.98
CA ASP A 18 -5.37 -8.02 22.68
C ASP A 18 -6.11 -7.31 21.55
N ARG A 19 -7.05 -6.45 21.95
CA ARG A 19 -7.78 -5.63 21.01
C ARG A 19 -6.81 -4.54 20.64
N THR A 20 -5.93 -4.86 19.70
CA THR A 20 -5.10 -3.87 19.05
C THR A 20 -6.07 -2.91 18.35
N ILE A 21 -6.33 -1.76 18.97
CA ILE A 21 -7.09 -0.70 18.33
C ILE A 21 -6.13 -0.03 17.36
N ASN A 22 -6.22 -0.42 16.09
CA ASN A 22 -5.47 0.24 15.04
C ASN A 22 -6.11 1.62 14.78
N ALA A 23 -5.31 2.68 14.96
CA ALA A 23 -5.76 4.02 14.59
C ALA A 23 -6.11 4.08 13.09
N ASN A 24 -7.10 4.91 12.76
CA ASN A 24 -7.48 5.22 11.38
C ASN A 24 -6.29 5.77 10.58
N LEU A 25 -6.34 5.63 9.26
CA LEU A 25 -5.29 6.10 8.37
C LEU A 25 -5.37 7.62 8.17
N SER A 26 -4.21 8.28 8.21
CA SER A 26 -4.02 9.71 7.93
C SER A 26 -2.54 9.98 7.60
N GLY A 27 -2.28 10.69 6.50
CA GLY A 27 -0.94 11.06 6.05
C GLY A 27 -0.43 10.26 4.85
N VAL A 28 0.89 10.25 4.68
CA VAL A 28 1.57 9.62 3.55
C VAL A 28 2.04 8.22 3.94
N TYR A 29 1.69 7.23 3.13
CA TYR A 29 2.09 5.85 3.29
C TYR A 29 2.84 5.37 2.05
N THR A 30 3.81 4.48 2.24
CA THR A 30 4.62 3.93 1.15
C THR A 30 4.22 2.49 0.83
N ILE A 31 4.09 2.18 -0.45
CA ILE A 31 3.80 0.85 -0.99
C ILE A 31 4.97 0.39 -1.88
N GLY A 32 5.56 -0.74 -1.53
CA GLY A 32 6.57 -1.41 -2.36
C GLY A 32 7.33 -2.49 -1.60
N GLY A 33 7.82 -3.49 -2.33
CA GLY A 33 8.59 -4.62 -1.83
C GLY A 33 10.02 -4.70 -2.39
N THR A 34 10.35 -4.01 -3.48
CA THR A 34 11.64 -4.18 -4.18
C THR A 34 12.72 -3.19 -3.76
N LYS A 35 12.37 -1.96 -3.37
CA LYS A 35 13.36 -0.99 -2.87
C LYS A 35 13.62 -1.14 -1.37
N PRO A 36 14.89 -1.11 -0.92
CA PRO A 36 15.23 -1.05 0.50
C PRO A 36 14.89 0.32 1.10
N GLY A 37 14.43 0.34 2.35
CA GLY A 37 14.02 1.55 3.07
C GLY A 37 12.82 1.31 4.01
N PRO A 38 12.47 2.29 4.87
CA PRO A 38 11.26 2.22 5.68
C PRO A 38 10.04 2.22 4.77
N ARG A 39 9.14 1.25 4.98
CA ARG A 39 7.95 1.07 4.17
C ARG A 39 6.75 0.71 5.01
N ASN A 40 5.57 1.18 4.62
CA ASN A 40 4.33 0.89 5.33
C ASN A 40 3.66 -0.39 4.81
N TYR A 41 3.69 -0.63 3.49
CA TYR A 41 3.02 -1.75 2.85
C TYR A 41 3.89 -2.42 1.78
N LEU A 42 3.78 -3.75 1.66
CA LEU A 42 4.47 -4.54 0.63
C LEU A 42 3.67 -4.66 -0.67
N SER A 43 2.35 -4.50 -0.59
CA SER A 43 1.43 -4.65 -1.72
C SER A 43 0.26 -3.67 -1.61
N ILE A 44 -0.41 -3.45 -2.74
CA ILE A 44 -1.63 -2.63 -2.81
C ILE A 44 -2.75 -3.27 -1.99
N ASP A 45 -2.90 -4.60 -2.05
CA ASP A 45 -3.94 -5.31 -1.30
C ASP A 45 -3.82 -5.10 0.21
N ALA A 46 -2.59 -5.07 0.75
CA ALA A 46 -2.37 -4.80 2.17
C ALA A 46 -2.81 -3.38 2.56
N ALA A 47 -2.50 -2.39 1.72
CA ALA A 47 -2.92 -1.01 1.94
C ALA A 47 -4.45 -0.85 1.87
N ILE A 48 -5.09 -1.51 0.89
CA ILE A 48 -6.55 -1.50 0.72
C ILE A 48 -7.25 -2.19 1.89
N ASN A 49 -6.75 -3.34 2.35
CA ASN A 49 -7.30 -4.03 3.50
C ASN A 49 -7.27 -3.15 4.76
N ASP A 50 -6.17 -2.43 4.99
CA ASP A 50 -6.06 -1.48 6.09
C ASP A 50 -7.01 -0.29 5.93
N LEU A 51 -7.18 0.23 4.71
CA LEU A 51 -8.14 1.28 4.41
C LEU A 51 -9.58 0.86 4.77
N TYR A 52 -9.97 -0.36 4.41
CA TYR A 52 -11.30 -0.90 4.70
C TYR A 52 -11.52 -1.25 6.18
N THR A 53 -10.51 -1.82 6.83
CA THR A 53 -10.65 -2.33 8.21
C THR A 53 -10.46 -1.24 9.27
N ARG A 54 -9.63 -0.23 8.99
CA ARG A 54 -9.29 0.84 9.94
C ARG A 54 -10.03 2.14 9.64
N GLY A 55 -10.46 2.33 8.40
CA GLY A 55 -11.05 3.58 7.94
C GLY A 55 -10.05 4.73 7.86
N VAL A 56 -10.56 5.90 7.49
CA VAL A 56 -9.76 7.10 7.19
C VAL A 56 -10.24 8.25 8.08
N SER A 57 -9.32 8.92 8.77
CA SER A 57 -9.61 10.07 9.64
C SER A 57 -9.03 11.39 9.13
N GLY A 58 -8.28 11.36 8.03
CA GLY A 58 -7.67 12.51 7.39
C GLY A 58 -7.22 12.19 5.96
N ALA A 59 -6.60 13.12 5.25
CA ALA A 59 -6.12 12.87 3.89
C ALA A 59 -5.08 11.72 3.88
N VAL A 60 -5.25 10.75 2.99
CA VAL A 60 -4.36 9.59 2.84
C VAL A 60 -3.77 9.60 1.44
N THR A 61 -2.44 9.58 1.37
CA THR A 61 -1.68 9.52 0.11
C THR A 61 -0.83 8.25 0.11
N PHE A 62 -0.93 7.45 -0.93
CA PHE A 62 -0.07 6.27 -1.13
C PHE A 62 1.00 6.55 -2.18
N GLU A 63 2.26 6.47 -1.77
CA GLU A 63 3.44 6.63 -2.62
C GLU A 63 4.02 5.27 -2.98
N PHE A 64 4.23 5.04 -4.27
CA PHE A 64 4.85 3.80 -4.76
C PHE A 64 6.36 3.95 -4.77
N THR A 65 7.05 3.16 -3.95
CA THR A 65 8.52 3.15 -3.92
C THR A 65 9.09 2.31 -5.06
N ASP A 66 8.36 1.28 -5.48
CA ASP A 66 8.75 0.41 -6.57
C ASP A 66 8.39 1.00 -7.94
N ALA A 67 9.30 0.83 -8.91
CA ALA A 67 9.00 1.13 -10.30
C ALA A 67 8.20 -0.02 -10.91
N CYS A 68 6.88 -0.04 -10.70
CA CYS A 68 5.99 -0.90 -11.48
C CYS A 68 5.06 -0.06 -12.35
N ILE A 69 5.65 0.69 -13.29
CA ILE A 69 4.93 1.14 -14.48
C ILE A 69 5.57 0.44 -15.68
N ARG A 70 5.12 -0.77 -15.97
CA ARG A 70 5.27 -1.32 -17.33
C ARG A 70 3.96 -1.91 -17.81
N ARG A 71 3.04 -1.01 -18.18
CA ARG A 71 2.02 -1.31 -19.17
C ARG A 71 2.10 -0.27 -20.28
N GLN A 72 2.98 -0.52 -21.25
CA GLN A 72 2.69 -0.17 -22.63
C GLN A 72 2.40 -1.47 -23.36
N HIS A 73 1.12 -1.74 -23.58
CA HIS A 73 0.72 -2.71 -24.60
C HIS A 73 0.76 -1.96 -25.92
N SER A 74 1.90 -1.97 -26.60
CA SER A 74 1.94 -1.59 -28.00
C SER A 74 1.10 -2.58 -28.77
N VAL A 75 -0.09 -2.17 -29.20
CA VAL A 75 -0.87 -2.91 -30.20
C VAL A 75 -0.06 -2.85 -31.49
N GLN A 76 0.71 -3.89 -31.79
CA GLN A 76 1.22 -4.08 -33.14
C GLN A 76 0.02 -4.45 -34.01
N HIS A 77 -0.44 -3.51 -34.84
CA HIS A 77 -1.30 -3.85 -35.97
C HIS A 77 -0.50 -4.77 -36.88
N SER A 78 -0.75 -6.08 -36.72
CA SER A 78 -0.15 -7.13 -37.51
C SER A 78 -0.78 -7.12 -38.90
N GLY A 79 -0.11 -6.45 -39.83
CA GLY A 79 -0.27 -6.71 -41.26
C GLY A 79 -1.35 -5.88 -41.94
N ASP A 80 -0.94 -4.76 -42.53
CA ASP A 80 -1.55 -4.25 -43.76
C ASP A 80 -0.44 -3.67 -44.66
N ARG A 81 0.13 -4.55 -45.48
CA ARG A 81 0.78 -4.20 -46.75
C ARG A 81 0.33 -5.24 -47.77
N PRO A 82 0.21 -4.97 -49.08
CA PRO A 82 0.11 -3.68 -49.78
C PRO A 82 -1.07 -3.67 -50.80
N VAL A 83 -1.87 -2.60 -50.88
CA VAL A 83 -2.79 -2.45 -52.03
C VAL A 83 -1.97 -1.97 -53.23
N ILE A 84 -1.45 -2.92 -54.01
CA ILE A 84 -1.04 -2.68 -55.40
C ILE A 84 -2.31 -2.64 -56.25
N ALA A 85 -2.86 -1.44 -56.46
CA ALA A 85 -3.94 -1.21 -57.43
C ALA A 85 -3.91 0.21 -58.02
N ASP A 86 -2.74 0.69 -58.42
CA ASP A 86 -2.62 1.87 -59.28
C ASP A 86 -1.31 1.83 -60.10
N HIS A 87 -1.31 1.04 -61.18
CA HIS A 87 -0.43 1.31 -62.30
C HIS A 87 -1.10 0.85 -63.60
N TRP A 88 -1.59 1.86 -64.34
CA TRP A 88 -2.00 1.96 -65.76
C TRP A 88 -3.02 0.96 -66.32
#